data_AF-A0A9W4FFI6-F1
#
_entry.id   AF-A0A9W4FFI6-F1
#
_cell.length_a   1.000
_cell.length_b   1.000
_cell.length_c   1.000
_cell.angle_alpha   90.00
_cell.angle_beta   90.00
_cell.angle_gamma   90.00
#
_symmetry.space_group_name_H-M   'P 1'
#
loop_
_entity.id
_entity.type
_entity.pdbx_description
1 polymer ?
#
loop_
_entity_poly.entity_id
_entity_poly.type
_entity_poly.pdbx_seq_one_letter_code
_entity_poly.pdbx_strand_id
1 'polypeptide(L)'
;MRYQLRRLGKGSAVTVGEVLRRSITVFAIGGLLSASHGIAAAQPQPGPQPVVVDTVAAPPEGVPPPPPVDEGRVESTPPAVTEAPDGWTLTLSAKDETQAPIPPLTTALSSREYVVGGTFMGELRGPEEEEPPGGTLEVGYEIGCGIDMSTSNGVSLTGTMGLNPSIGLIGIDVISPGIDGVLPGLGGNLGAGVTVGLKPGLINIIPVTKKDYTGADPWVMVSKFRVKIDGCVGESFIRSYAFLTRSTAQSEAVLAWYGVTKKI
;
A
#
# COMPACT_ATOMS: atom_id res chain seq x y z
N MET A 1 -30.77 -40.65 -6.95
CA MET A 1 -30.12 -40.16 -5.71
C MET A 1 -31.09 -39.22 -5.00
N ARG A 2 -31.36 -39.46 -3.71
CA ARG A 2 -32.52 -38.93 -2.96
C ARG A 2 -32.33 -37.47 -2.52
N TYR A 3 -33.38 -36.68 -2.68
CA TYR A 3 -33.62 -35.41 -1.98
C TYR A 3 -34.16 -35.70 -0.56
N GLN A 4 -33.61 -35.06 0.48
CA GLN A 4 -34.20 -34.98 1.81
C GLN A 4 -33.97 -33.60 2.44
N LEU A 5 -35.08 -32.89 2.69
CA LEU A 5 -35.20 -31.86 3.73
C LEU A 5 -35.20 -32.52 5.12
N ARG A 6 -34.60 -31.88 6.14
CA ARG A 6 -35.15 -31.77 7.53
C ARG A 6 -34.32 -30.87 8.47
N ARG A 7 -34.90 -29.70 8.78
CA ARG A 7 -35.20 -29.04 10.08
C ARG A 7 -34.48 -29.40 11.42
N LEU A 8 -34.43 -28.37 12.29
CA LEU A 8 -34.13 -28.24 13.76
C LEU A 8 -32.65 -28.04 14.13
N GLY A 9 -32.20 -27.15 15.03
CA GLY A 9 -32.80 -26.26 16.04
C GLY A 9 -31.74 -25.89 17.11
N LYS A 10 -32.04 -24.91 18.00
CA LYS A 10 -31.25 -24.33 19.13
C LYS A 10 -30.17 -23.30 18.73
N GLY A 11 -30.14 -22.04 19.21
CA GLY A 11 -30.81 -21.39 20.33
C GLY A 11 -29.97 -21.50 21.61
N SER A 12 -29.19 -20.47 21.94
CA SER A 12 -28.70 -20.22 23.31
C SER A 12 -28.48 -18.72 23.52
N ALA A 13 -29.34 -18.16 24.38
CA ALA A 13 -29.28 -16.80 24.90
C ALA A 13 -28.24 -16.71 26.02
N VAL A 14 -27.52 -15.58 26.10
CA VAL A 14 -26.63 -15.25 27.21
C VAL A 14 -27.44 -14.46 28.24
N THR A 15 -27.66 -15.08 29.39
CA THR A 15 -28.49 -14.57 30.48
C THR A 15 -27.68 -13.65 31.40
N VAL A 16 -28.29 -12.50 31.67
CA VAL A 16 -27.95 -11.52 32.70
C VAL A 16 -28.14 -12.12 34.10
N GLY A 17 -27.16 -11.90 34.97
CA GLY A 17 -27.38 -11.84 36.41
C GLY A 17 -26.54 -12.81 37.24
N GLU A 18 -25.47 -12.30 37.83
CA GLU A 18 -25.22 -12.63 39.23
C GLU A 18 -24.50 -11.49 39.95
N VAL A 19 -25.21 -11.01 40.96
CA VAL A 19 -24.88 -9.92 41.85
C VAL A 19 -24.25 -10.54 43.10
N LEU A 20 -23.31 -9.81 43.70
CA LEU A 20 -23.10 -9.66 45.15
C LEU A 20 -21.87 -10.33 45.82
N ARG A 21 -21.15 -9.45 46.52
CA ARG A 21 -20.42 -9.61 47.82
C ARG A 21 -18.96 -10.08 47.82
N ARG A 22 -18.05 -9.13 48.09
CA ARG A 22 -17.26 -8.96 49.33
C ARG A 22 -16.29 -7.77 49.17
N SER A 23 -16.58 -6.59 49.73
CA SER A 23 -16.24 -6.09 51.09
C SER A 23 -14.84 -5.44 51.22
N ILE A 24 -14.85 -4.10 51.23
CA ILE A 24 -14.19 -3.17 52.17
C ILE A 24 -12.67 -3.27 52.39
N THR A 25 -11.93 -2.24 51.96
CA THR A 25 -10.95 -1.54 52.82
C THR A 25 -10.82 -0.08 52.38
N VAL A 26 -11.19 0.83 53.28
CA VAL A 26 -11.08 2.29 53.17
C VAL A 26 -9.75 2.70 53.80
N PHE A 27 -8.93 3.47 53.08
CA PHE A 27 -7.91 4.33 53.70
C PHE A 27 -8.13 5.76 53.22
N ALA A 28 -8.55 6.60 54.16
CA ALA A 28 -8.67 8.03 54.02
C ALA A 28 -7.30 8.68 54.20
N ILE A 29 -6.90 9.56 53.28
CA ILE A 29 -5.97 10.65 53.56
C ILE A 29 -6.57 11.91 52.92
N GLY A 30 -7.09 12.78 53.77
CA GLY A 30 -7.54 14.12 53.40
C GLY A 30 -6.36 15.07 53.23
N GLY A 31 -6.50 15.98 52.28
CA GLY A 31 -5.64 17.14 52.11
C GLY A 31 -6.44 18.23 51.41
N LEU A 32 -6.88 19.22 52.20
CA LEU A 32 -7.64 20.38 51.75
C LEU A 32 -6.84 21.19 50.73
N LEU A 33 -7.50 21.58 49.62
CA LEU A 33 -7.17 22.79 48.88
C LEU A 33 -8.48 23.46 48.42
N SER A 34 -8.78 24.55 49.10
CA SER A 34 -9.86 25.48 48.88
C SER A 34 -9.58 26.37 47.65
N ALA A 35 -10.53 26.41 46.71
CA ALA A 35 -10.76 27.59 45.87
C ALA A 35 -12.25 27.65 45.46
N SER A 36 -12.79 28.85 45.59
CA SER A 36 -14.19 29.28 45.50
C SER A 36 -14.88 28.94 44.17
N HIS A 37 -16.00 28.22 44.24
CA HIS A 37 -16.98 28.15 43.16
C HIS A 37 -17.95 29.32 43.31
N GLY A 38 -17.79 30.34 42.46
CA GLY A 38 -18.81 31.37 42.28
C GLY A 38 -20.06 30.74 41.65
N ILE A 39 -21.20 30.93 42.29
CA ILE A 39 -22.51 30.61 41.73
C ILE A 39 -22.81 31.68 40.69
N ALA A 40 -22.63 31.37 39.40
CA ALA A 40 -23.12 32.19 38.31
C ALA A 40 -24.47 31.62 37.84
N ALA A 41 -25.52 32.40 38.04
CA ALA A 41 -26.86 32.10 37.56
C ALA A 41 -26.88 31.93 36.03
N ALA A 42 -27.48 30.84 35.54
CA ALA A 42 -27.68 30.61 34.12
C ALA A 42 -28.64 31.68 33.56
N GLN A 43 -28.13 32.54 32.67
CA GLN A 43 -28.99 33.32 31.78
C GLN A 43 -29.37 32.46 30.55
N PRO A 44 -30.59 32.58 30.01
CA PRO A 44 -30.98 31.88 28.79
C PRO A 44 -30.07 32.29 27.62
N GLN A 45 -29.48 31.31 26.93
CA GLN A 45 -28.74 31.51 25.69
C GLN A 45 -29.68 32.11 24.63
N PRO A 46 -29.31 33.21 23.95
CA PRO A 46 -30.05 33.67 22.79
C PRO A 46 -29.97 32.60 21.69
N GLY A 47 -31.09 32.31 21.02
CA GLY A 47 -31.14 31.34 19.93
C GLY A 47 -30.18 31.68 18.77
N PRO A 48 -29.80 30.69 17.95
CA PRO A 48 -28.83 30.88 16.88
C PRO A 48 -29.34 31.89 15.86
N GLN A 49 -28.63 33.01 15.70
CA GLN A 49 -28.88 33.94 14.61
C GLN A 49 -28.22 33.40 13.34
N PRO A 50 -28.88 33.46 12.17
CA PRO A 50 -28.28 33.03 10.92
C PRO A 50 -27.07 33.92 10.60
N VAL A 51 -25.88 33.32 10.60
CA VAL A 51 -24.66 33.99 10.15
C VAL A 51 -24.78 34.19 8.64
N VAL A 52 -24.96 35.44 8.24
CA VAL A 52 -24.84 35.85 6.84
C VAL A 52 -23.39 35.57 6.45
N VAL A 53 -23.19 34.63 5.53
CA VAL A 53 -21.87 34.34 4.94
C VAL A 53 -21.57 35.52 4.03
N ASP A 54 -20.85 36.50 4.56
CA ASP A 54 -20.38 37.61 3.76
C ASP A 54 -19.38 37.10 2.73
N THR A 55 -19.50 37.68 1.55
CA THR A 55 -18.79 37.40 0.31
C THR A 55 -17.29 37.14 0.47
N VAL A 56 -16.77 36.25 -0.37
CA VAL A 56 -15.35 35.87 -0.49
C VAL A 56 -14.45 37.11 -0.44
N ALA A 57 -13.83 37.34 0.71
CA ALA A 57 -12.80 38.36 0.85
C ALA A 57 -11.63 38.00 -0.06
N ALA A 58 -11.22 38.93 -0.93
CA ALA A 58 -10.00 38.80 -1.70
C ALA A 58 -8.80 38.56 -0.75
N PRO A 59 -7.81 37.73 -1.14
CA PRO A 59 -6.63 37.51 -0.31
C PRO A 59 -5.91 38.85 -0.03
N PRO A 60 -5.35 39.05 1.18
CA PRO A 60 -4.57 40.24 1.49
C PRO A 60 -3.40 40.37 0.50
N GLU A 61 -3.25 41.55 -0.10
CA GLU A 61 -2.11 41.87 -0.97
C GLU A 61 -0.81 41.70 -0.17
N GLY A 62 0.12 40.89 -0.70
CA GLY A 62 1.45 40.68 -0.09
C GLY A 62 1.72 39.28 0.45
N VAL A 63 0.77 38.33 0.37
CA VAL A 63 1.11 36.91 0.51
C VAL A 63 1.88 36.49 -0.75
N PRO A 64 3.17 36.10 -0.66
CA PRO A 64 3.86 35.55 -1.81
C PRO A 64 3.02 34.37 -2.34
N PRO A 65 2.89 34.19 -3.66
CA PRO A 65 2.12 33.08 -4.20
C PRO A 65 2.61 31.80 -3.52
N PRO A 66 1.70 30.89 -3.13
CA PRO A 66 2.11 29.60 -2.59
C PRO A 66 3.16 29.02 -3.53
N PRO A 67 4.24 28.42 -2.99
CA PRO A 67 5.27 27.83 -3.84
C PRO A 67 4.57 26.95 -4.88
N PRO A 68 5.00 26.97 -6.15
CA PRO A 68 4.37 26.18 -7.20
C PRO A 68 4.22 24.77 -6.66
N VAL A 69 2.97 24.29 -6.55
CA VAL A 69 2.74 22.87 -6.34
C VAL A 69 3.40 22.19 -7.52
N ASP A 70 4.43 21.39 -7.26
CA ASP A 70 4.93 20.48 -8.28
C ASP A 70 3.77 19.53 -8.59
N GLU A 71 3.00 19.87 -9.63
CA GLU A 71 1.89 19.05 -10.13
C GLU A 71 2.38 17.69 -10.64
N GLY A 72 3.69 17.44 -10.57
CA GLY A 72 4.33 16.20 -10.93
C GLY A 72 4.47 16.05 -12.42
N ARG A 73 4.36 17.13 -13.22
CA ARG A 73 4.37 17.06 -14.68
C ARG A 73 5.57 16.27 -15.19
N VAL A 74 5.32 15.36 -16.12
CA VAL A 74 6.33 14.53 -16.77
C VAL A 74 6.23 14.73 -18.28
N GLU A 75 7.39 14.78 -18.93
CA GLU A 75 7.46 14.78 -20.38
C GLU A 75 7.08 13.40 -20.92
N SER A 76 6.19 13.38 -21.91
CA SER A 76 5.85 12.16 -22.63
C SER A 76 6.92 11.83 -23.65
N THR A 77 7.32 10.56 -23.72
CA THR A 77 8.21 10.10 -24.79
C THR A 77 7.51 10.21 -26.16
N PRO A 78 8.27 10.27 -27.26
CA PRO A 78 7.69 10.27 -28.59
C PRO A 78 6.72 9.10 -28.83
N PRO A 79 5.73 9.25 -29.72
CA PRO A 79 4.82 8.17 -30.07
C PRO A 79 5.57 6.91 -30.52
N ALA A 80 5.10 5.75 -30.07
CA ALA A 80 5.53 4.47 -30.61
C ALA A 80 4.69 4.15 -31.84
N VAL A 81 5.30 3.57 -32.86
CA VAL A 81 4.64 3.22 -34.12
C VAL A 81 5.07 1.82 -34.53
N THR A 82 4.13 1.01 -35.04
CA THR A 82 4.44 -0.28 -35.65
C THR A 82 3.54 -0.55 -36.85
N GLU A 83 4.05 -1.31 -37.81
CA GLU A 83 3.29 -1.84 -38.94
C GLU A 83 2.97 -3.32 -38.69
N ALA A 84 1.69 -3.66 -38.77
CA ALA A 84 1.20 -5.02 -38.69
C ALA A 84 1.31 -5.70 -40.07
N PRO A 85 1.50 -7.03 -40.12
CA PRO A 85 1.65 -7.77 -41.39
C PRO A 85 0.46 -7.68 -42.35
N ASP A 86 -0.71 -7.27 -41.85
CA ASP A 86 -1.94 -7.06 -42.62
C ASP A 86 -2.11 -5.62 -43.14
N GLY A 87 -1.05 -4.81 -43.08
CA GLY A 87 -1.02 -3.47 -43.68
C GLY A 87 -1.57 -2.36 -42.78
N TRP A 88 -1.82 -2.65 -41.50
CA TRP A 88 -2.23 -1.64 -40.52
C TRP A 88 -1.02 -1.00 -39.83
N THR A 89 -1.06 0.32 -39.69
CA THR A 89 -0.16 1.10 -38.84
C THR A 89 -0.85 1.41 -37.52
N LEU A 90 -0.22 1.00 -36.42
CA LEU A 90 -0.63 1.34 -35.06
C LEU A 90 0.29 2.43 -34.53
N THR A 91 -0.28 3.46 -33.93
CA THR A 91 0.45 4.52 -33.21
C THR A 91 -0.08 4.60 -31.78
N LEU A 92 0.82 4.73 -30.81
CA LEU A 92 0.47 4.86 -29.39
C LEU A 92 1.29 5.98 -28.78
N SER A 93 0.61 6.88 -28.07
CA SER A 93 1.22 8.07 -27.46
C SER A 93 0.57 8.40 -26.12
N ALA A 94 1.24 9.25 -25.35
CA ALA A 94 0.68 9.88 -24.18
C ALA A 94 0.91 11.39 -24.21
N LYS A 95 0.10 12.12 -23.43
CA LYS A 95 0.27 13.55 -23.16
C LYS A 95 -0.26 13.92 -21.78
N ASP A 96 0.10 15.12 -21.35
CA ASP A 96 -0.35 15.71 -20.09
C ASP A 96 -0.09 14.79 -18.87
N GLU A 97 1.05 14.11 -18.90
CA GLU A 97 1.42 13.18 -17.85
C GLU A 97 1.83 13.90 -16.56
N THR A 98 1.41 13.31 -15.45
CA THR A 98 1.71 13.79 -14.09
C THR A 98 2.05 12.60 -13.20
N GLN A 99 3.08 12.76 -12.39
CA GLN A 99 3.61 11.79 -11.44
C GLN A 99 4.13 12.55 -10.22
N ALA A 100 3.30 12.68 -9.19
CA ALA A 100 3.61 13.42 -7.96
C ALA A 100 3.68 12.47 -6.76
N PRO A 101 4.76 12.49 -5.94
CA PRO A 101 4.78 11.77 -4.69
C PRO A 101 3.78 12.34 -3.70
N ILE A 102 3.14 11.45 -2.94
CA ILE A 102 2.32 11.82 -1.79
C ILE A 102 2.74 11.02 -0.56
N PRO A 103 2.47 11.54 0.66
CA PRO A 103 2.69 10.78 1.89
C PRO A 103 1.97 9.43 1.83
N PRO A 104 2.67 8.30 2.07
CA PRO A 104 2.04 6.99 2.08
C PRO A 104 0.97 6.88 3.15
N LEU A 105 -0.18 6.30 2.80
CA LEU A 105 -1.29 6.12 3.74
C LEU A 105 -0.92 5.25 4.95
N THR A 106 0.02 4.33 4.79
CA THR A 106 0.52 3.45 5.87
C THR A 106 1.53 4.15 6.78
N THR A 107 2.03 5.35 6.43
CA THR A 107 3.12 6.08 7.11
C THR A 107 4.43 5.31 7.22
N ALA A 108 4.55 4.15 6.56
CA ALA A 108 5.76 3.34 6.60
C ALA A 108 6.86 4.00 5.76
N LEU A 109 8.06 4.10 6.33
CA LEU A 109 9.23 4.66 5.63
C LEU A 109 9.65 3.84 4.40
N SER A 110 9.26 2.57 4.36
CA SER A 110 9.44 1.66 3.24
C SER A 110 8.27 1.66 2.25
N SER A 111 7.25 2.49 2.43
CA SER A 111 6.17 2.62 1.44
C SER A 111 6.39 3.85 0.57
N ARG A 112 5.96 3.78 -0.69
CA ARG A 112 5.91 4.91 -1.61
C ARG A 112 4.51 4.99 -2.19
N GLU A 113 4.03 6.20 -2.34
CA GLU A 113 2.72 6.46 -2.91
C GLU A 113 2.78 7.66 -3.84
N TYR A 114 2.06 7.55 -4.96
CA TYR A 114 2.06 8.53 -6.03
C TYR A 114 0.64 8.85 -6.46
N VAL A 115 0.42 10.10 -6.83
CA VAL A 115 -0.74 10.51 -7.61
C VAL A 115 -0.28 10.67 -9.05
N VAL A 116 -0.91 9.93 -9.95
CA VAL A 116 -0.57 9.90 -11.37
C VAL A 116 -1.74 10.28 -12.25
N GLY A 117 -1.42 10.77 -13.43
CA GLY A 117 -2.38 11.13 -14.47
C GLY A 117 -1.72 11.25 -15.83
N GLY A 118 -2.55 11.24 -16.86
CA GLY A 118 -2.11 11.32 -18.25
C GLY A 118 -3.23 10.90 -19.20
N THR A 119 -3.15 11.35 -20.44
CA THR A 119 -4.04 10.89 -21.51
C THR A 119 -3.24 10.04 -22.48
N PHE A 120 -3.68 8.82 -22.70
CA PHE A 120 -3.06 7.84 -23.59
C PHE A 120 -3.96 7.70 -24.82
N MET A 121 -3.37 7.85 -26.00
CA MET A 121 -4.09 7.82 -27.26
C MET A 121 -3.49 6.77 -28.19
N GLY A 122 -4.34 5.88 -28.66
CA GLY A 122 -4.05 4.99 -29.77
C GLY A 122 -4.62 5.54 -31.07
N GLU A 123 -3.96 5.21 -32.17
CA GLU A 123 -4.42 5.51 -33.53
C GLU A 123 -4.13 4.29 -34.41
N LEU A 124 -5.14 3.88 -35.17
CA LEU A 124 -5.08 2.75 -36.10
C LEU A 124 -5.42 3.26 -37.50
N ARG A 125 -4.44 3.19 -38.40
CA ARG A 125 -4.60 3.54 -39.82
C ARG A 125 -4.29 2.31 -40.65
N GLY A 126 -5.08 2.05 -41.68
CA GLY A 126 -4.92 0.84 -42.46
C GLY A 126 -5.83 0.83 -43.68
N PRO A 127 -5.90 -0.31 -44.37
CA PRO A 127 -6.81 -0.51 -45.49
C PRO A 127 -8.27 -0.28 -45.05
N GLU A 128 -9.12 0.07 -46.02
CA GLU A 128 -10.56 0.13 -45.77
C GLU A 128 -11.10 -1.29 -45.51
N GLU A 129 -11.66 -1.49 -44.33
CA GLU A 129 -12.35 -2.72 -43.93
C GLU A 129 -13.84 -2.39 -43.68
N GLU A 130 -14.74 -3.36 -43.88
CA GLU A 130 -16.18 -3.19 -43.62
C GLU A 130 -16.49 -2.97 -42.14
N GLU A 131 -15.73 -3.63 -41.25
CA GLU A 131 -15.88 -3.52 -39.81
C GLU A 131 -14.83 -2.53 -39.25
N PRO A 132 -15.20 -1.63 -38.33
CA PRO A 132 -14.23 -0.80 -37.64
C PRO A 132 -13.18 -1.65 -36.89
N PRO A 133 -11.90 -1.21 -36.84
CA PRO A 133 -10.88 -1.91 -36.09
C PRO A 133 -11.25 -1.92 -34.60
N GLY A 134 -10.92 -3.01 -33.92
CA GLY A 134 -11.17 -3.16 -32.49
C GLY A 134 -10.02 -3.83 -31.77
N GLY A 135 -10.10 -3.85 -30.45
CA GLY A 135 -9.11 -4.50 -29.59
C GLY A 135 -9.08 -3.87 -28.21
N THR A 136 -7.89 -3.83 -27.60
CA THR A 136 -7.73 -3.37 -26.22
C THR A 136 -6.65 -2.31 -26.06
N LEU A 137 -6.96 -1.24 -25.32
CA LEU A 137 -5.99 -0.26 -24.84
C LEU A 137 -5.79 -0.48 -23.34
N GLU A 138 -4.63 -1.00 -22.96
CA GLU A 138 -4.20 -1.16 -21.57
C GLU A 138 -3.24 -0.02 -21.20
N VAL A 139 -3.45 0.54 -20.01
CA VAL A 139 -2.62 1.62 -19.47
C VAL A 139 -2.29 1.30 -18.02
N GLY A 140 -1.04 1.54 -17.63
CA GLY A 140 -0.64 1.43 -16.25
C GLY A 140 0.67 2.13 -15.94
N TYR A 141 1.20 1.82 -14.77
CA TYR A 141 2.46 2.37 -14.29
C TYR A 141 3.34 1.25 -13.77
N GLU A 142 4.63 1.37 -14.07
CA GLU A 142 5.69 0.54 -13.52
C GLU A 142 6.36 1.30 -12.39
N ILE A 143 6.54 0.63 -11.24
CA ILE A 143 7.33 1.14 -10.14
C ILE A 143 8.49 0.21 -9.87
N GLY A 144 9.70 0.72 -10.09
CA GLY A 144 10.95 0.07 -9.71
C GLY A 144 11.42 0.55 -8.34
N CYS A 145 11.70 -0.39 -7.44
CA CYS A 145 12.36 -0.12 -6.16
C CYS A 145 13.81 -0.52 -6.25
N GLY A 146 14.76 0.30 -5.77
CA GLY A 146 16.16 -0.11 -5.72
C GLY A 146 16.39 -1.33 -4.83
N ILE A 147 15.65 -1.42 -3.72
CA ILE A 147 15.66 -2.55 -2.80
C ILE A 147 14.22 -2.96 -2.48
N ASP A 148 13.89 -4.23 -2.68
CA ASP A 148 12.59 -4.80 -2.32
C ASP A 148 12.68 -5.53 -0.97
N MET A 149 11.95 -5.00 0.00
CA MET A 149 11.75 -5.59 1.33
C MET A 149 10.35 -6.21 1.49
N SER A 150 9.44 -6.05 0.52
CA SER A 150 8.08 -6.61 0.59
C SER A 150 8.04 -8.12 0.48
N THR A 151 8.94 -8.70 -0.34
CA THR A 151 9.01 -10.15 -0.57
C THR A 151 10.09 -10.85 0.24
N SER A 152 10.84 -10.09 1.04
CA SER A 152 11.96 -10.58 1.82
C SER A 152 11.58 -10.73 3.29
N ASN A 153 12.33 -11.53 4.06
CA ASN A 153 12.13 -11.66 5.52
C ASN A 153 12.43 -10.34 6.29
N GLY A 154 12.68 -9.24 5.58
CA GLY A 154 13.06 -7.94 6.11
C GLY A 154 14.24 -8.06 7.07
N VAL A 155 14.10 -7.38 8.20
CA VAL A 155 14.98 -7.52 9.35
C VAL A 155 14.33 -8.48 10.34
N SER A 156 14.86 -9.69 10.46
CA SER A 156 14.43 -10.64 11.47
C SER A 156 15.41 -10.63 12.64
N LEU A 157 14.90 -10.28 13.81
CA LEU A 157 15.61 -10.32 15.08
C LEU A 157 15.24 -11.62 15.81
N THR A 158 16.16 -12.57 15.84
CA THR A 158 15.99 -13.82 16.57
C THR A 158 16.75 -13.75 17.88
N GLY A 159 16.05 -13.88 19.00
CA GLY A 159 16.64 -14.09 20.31
C GLY A 159 16.39 -15.52 20.77
N THR A 160 17.44 -16.27 21.07
CA THR A 160 17.37 -17.60 21.65
C THR A 160 17.94 -17.56 23.06
N MET A 161 17.10 -17.83 24.05
CA MET A 161 17.50 -18.13 25.43
C MET A 161 17.14 -19.58 25.73
N GLY A 162 18.13 -20.38 26.13
CA GLY A 162 17.93 -21.77 26.52
C GLY A 162 18.69 -22.10 27.80
N LEU A 163 18.12 -22.99 28.61
CA LEU A 163 18.79 -23.60 29.74
C LEU A 163 19.00 -25.07 29.39
N ASN A 164 20.25 -25.49 29.35
CA ASN A 164 20.66 -26.86 29.04
C ASN A 164 21.10 -27.52 30.35
N PRO A 165 20.28 -28.41 30.93
CA PRO A 165 20.74 -29.25 32.01
C PRO A 165 21.75 -30.25 31.42
N SER A 166 22.98 -30.20 31.91
CA SER A 166 24.01 -31.18 31.58
C SER A 166 24.26 -32.07 32.78
N ILE A 167 24.66 -33.31 32.54
CA ILE A 167 25.13 -34.22 33.58
C ILE A 167 26.61 -34.44 33.31
N GLY A 168 27.48 -33.86 34.15
CA GLY A 168 28.90 -34.14 34.13
C GLY A 168 29.19 -35.41 34.90
N LEU A 169 29.85 -36.39 34.29
CA LEU A 169 30.36 -37.56 34.99
C LEU A 169 31.78 -37.25 35.49
N ILE A 170 31.94 -37.17 36.80
CA ILE A 170 33.25 -36.97 37.43
C ILE A 170 33.84 -38.34 37.77
N GLY A 171 35.14 -38.52 37.51
CA GLY A 171 35.87 -39.75 37.89
C GLY A 171 36.08 -40.79 36.80
N ILE A 172 35.82 -40.50 35.52
CA ILE A 172 36.26 -41.39 34.41
C ILE A 172 37.77 -41.26 34.16
N ASP A 173 38.58 -41.90 34.99
CA ASP A 173 40.02 -42.03 34.77
C ASP A 173 40.34 -43.34 34.05
N VAL A 174 41.35 -43.31 33.16
CA VAL A 174 41.74 -44.45 32.30
C VAL A 174 42.32 -45.64 33.09
N ILE A 175 42.50 -45.48 34.39
CA ILE A 175 43.13 -46.44 35.31
C ILE A 175 42.09 -47.18 36.17
N SER A 176 40.86 -46.65 36.30
CA SER A 176 39.76 -47.34 36.97
C SER A 176 38.41 -46.93 36.36
N PRO A 177 37.68 -47.86 35.70
CA PRO A 177 36.39 -47.57 35.11
C PRO A 177 35.31 -47.57 36.20
N GLY A 178 35.36 -46.58 37.09
CA GLY A 178 34.38 -46.35 38.15
C GLY A 178 33.86 -44.92 38.07
N ILE A 179 32.56 -44.75 37.88
CA ILE A 179 31.90 -43.43 37.93
C ILE A 179 31.80 -42.99 39.39
N ASP A 180 32.67 -42.06 39.80
CA ASP A 180 32.82 -41.62 41.19
C ASP A 180 31.80 -40.51 41.58
N GLY A 181 31.06 -39.98 40.62
CA GLY A 181 29.95 -39.09 40.89
C GLY A 181 29.25 -38.54 39.65
N VAL A 182 28.02 -38.09 39.86
CA VAL A 182 27.18 -37.43 38.86
C VAL A 182 26.99 -35.99 39.31
N LEU A 183 27.55 -35.02 38.58
CA LEU A 183 27.39 -33.60 38.87
C LEU A 183 26.36 -32.98 37.90
N PRO A 184 25.15 -32.62 38.38
CA PRO A 184 24.21 -31.88 37.56
C PRO A 184 24.74 -30.45 37.31
N GLY A 185 24.96 -30.13 36.04
CA GLY A 185 25.29 -28.80 35.55
C GLY A 185 24.06 -28.14 34.93
N LEU A 186 23.97 -26.82 35.04
CA LEU A 186 22.89 -26.03 34.44
C LEU A 186 23.56 -24.93 33.62
N GLY A 187 23.67 -25.14 32.31
CA GLY A 187 24.32 -24.21 31.38
C GLY A 187 23.29 -23.38 30.63
N GLY A 188 23.39 -22.06 30.65
CA GLY A 188 22.56 -21.20 29.81
C GLY A 188 23.20 -20.97 28.45
N ASN A 189 22.43 -21.04 27.36
CA ASN A 189 22.80 -20.44 26.08
C ASN A 189 21.99 -19.16 25.87
N LEU A 190 22.69 -18.07 25.56
CA LEU A 190 22.11 -16.80 25.13
C LEU A 190 22.68 -16.48 23.76
N GLY A 191 21.81 -16.46 22.76
CA GLY A 191 22.15 -16.05 21.40
C GLY A 191 21.17 -15.01 20.91
N ALA A 192 21.67 -13.99 20.24
CA ALA A 192 20.85 -13.07 19.47
C ALA A 192 21.43 -13.01 18.05
N GLY A 193 20.56 -13.00 17.06
CA GLY A 193 20.93 -12.91 15.65
C GLY A 193 20.04 -11.90 14.96
N VAL A 194 20.65 -11.06 14.12
CA VAL A 194 19.91 -10.21 13.18
C VAL A 194 20.18 -10.79 11.80
N THR A 195 19.12 -11.21 11.12
CA THR A 195 19.21 -11.61 9.72
C THR A 195 18.52 -10.54 8.88
N VAL A 196 19.25 -10.05 7.88
CA VAL A 196 18.75 -9.05 6.94
C VAL A 196 18.60 -9.75 5.60
N GLY A 197 17.36 -10.07 5.23
CA GLY A 197 17.06 -10.54 3.90
C GLY A 197 16.67 -9.35 3.05
N LEU A 198 17.50 -8.94 2.08
CA LEU A 198 17.10 -7.97 1.06
C LEU A 198 17.15 -8.64 -0.31
N LYS A 199 16.06 -8.50 -1.07
CA LYS A 199 16.02 -8.98 -2.46
C LYS A 199 16.42 -7.82 -3.38
N PRO A 200 17.15 -8.08 -4.49
CA PRO A 200 17.32 -7.09 -5.54
C PRO A 200 15.96 -6.54 -5.98
N GLY A 201 15.92 -5.23 -6.23
CA GLY A 201 14.74 -4.51 -6.68
C GLY A 201 13.97 -5.19 -7.80
N LEU A 202 12.64 -5.30 -7.64
CA LEU A 202 11.73 -5.78 -8.67
C LEU A 202 10.95 -4.60 -9.26
N ILE A 203 10.54 -4.72 -10.52
CA ILE A 203 9.60 -3.80 -11.16
C ILE A 203 8.19 -4.34 -10.89
N ASN A 204 7.37 -3.52 -10.26
CA ASN A 204 5.95 -3.83 -10.03
C ASN A 204 5.11 -3.12 -11.09
N ILE A 205 4.34 -3.92 -11.84
CA ILE A 205 3.41 -3.43 -12.87
C ILE A 205 2.05 -3.21 -12.21
N ILE A 206 1.54 -1.99 -12.31
CA ILE A 206 0.26 -1.60 -11.71
C ILE A 206 -0.69 -1.23 -12.85
N PRO A 207 -1.54 -2.17 -13.28
CA PRO A 207 -2.51 -1.92 -14.34
C PRO A 207 -3.59 -0.97 -13.80
N VAL A 208 -3.82 0.14 -14.51
CA VAL A 208 -4.84 1.12 -14.14
C VAL A 208 -6.16 0.77 -14.82
N THR A 209 -6.11 0.51 -16.12
CA THR A 209 -7.30 0.12 -16.87
C THR A 209 -6.92 -0.66 -18.11
N LYS A 210 -7.84 -1.52 -18.52
CA LYS A 210 -7.84 -2.20 -19.81
C LYS A 210 -9.18 -1.93 -20.45
N LYS A 211 -9.18 -1.22 -21.57
CA LYS A 211 -10.38 -0.76 -22.26
C LYS A 211 -10.51 -1.47 -23.59
N ASP A 212 -11.57 -2.24 -23.76
CA ASP A 212 -12.00 -2.71 -25.07
C ASP A 212 -12.55 -1.53 -25.89
N TYR A 213 -12.12 -1.42 -27.14
CA TYR A 213 -12.51 -0.34 -28.04
C TYR A 213 -12.93 -0.87 -29.41
N THR A 214 -13.73 -0.05 -30.09
CA THR A 214 -14.11 -0.19 -31.49
C THR A 214 -13.96 1.19 -32.12
N GLY A 215 -13.22 1.27 -33.23
CA GLY A 215 -12.85 2.52 -33.90
C GLY A 215 -11.35 2.74 -33.98
N ALA A 216 -10.96 3.72 -34.81
CA ALA A 216 -9.58 3.99 -35.17
C ALA A 216 -8.78 4.79 -34.13
N ASP A 217 -9.45 5.57 -33.26
CA ASP A 217 -8.77 6.52 -32.37
C ASP A 217 -9.17 6.29 -30.89
N PRO A 218 -8.82 5.14 -30.27
CA PRO A 218 -9.12 4.88 -28.87
C PRO A 218 -8.28 5.76 -27.94
N TRP A 219 -8.87 6.20 -26.82
CA TRP A 219 -8.15 6.95 -25.80
C TRP A 219 -8.59 6.57 -24.39
N VAL A 220 -7.68 6.76 -23.44
CA VAL A 220 -7.90 6.58 -22.01
C VAL A 220 -7.30 7.78 -21.28
N MET A 221 -8.09 8.40 -20.41
CA MET A 221 -7.59 9.43 -19.50
C MET A 221 -7.53 8.88 -18.08
N VAL A 222 -6.35 8.96 -17.49
CA VAL A 222 -6.10 8.69 -16.08
C VAL A 222 -5.97 10.04 -15.38
N SER A 223 -6.71 10.24 -14.29
CA SER A 223 -6.66 11.48 -13.53
C SER A 223 -6.66 11.19 -12.04
N LYS A 224 -5.68 11.76 -11.32
CA LYS A 224 -5.54 11.68 -9.86
C LYS A 224 -5.60 10.24 -9.33
N PHE A 225 -5.06 9.29 -10.08
CA PHE A 225 -5.03 7.89 -9.69
C PHE A 225 -3.94 7.66 -8.65
N ARG A 226 -4.25 6.96 -7.56
CA ARG A 226 -3.30 6.69 -6.48
C ARG A 226 -2.63 5.34 -6.70
N VAL A 227 -1.32 5.37 -6.84
CA VAL A 227 -0.48 4.19 -7.03
C VAL A 227 0.35 3.98 -5.78
N LYS A 228 0.37 2.76 -5.24
CA LYS A 228 1.10 2.44 -4.01
C LYS A 228 2.04 1.27 -4.20
N ILE A 229 3.17 1.33 -3.50
CA ILE A 229 4.09 0.21 -3.34
C ILE A 229 4.60 0.16 -1.91
N ASP A 230 4.62 -1.03 -1.34
CA ASP A 230 5.14 -1.29 0.00
C ASP A 230 6.53 -1.92 -0.12
N GLY A 231 7.35 -1.84 0.94
CA GLY A 231 8.68 -2.46 0.99
C GLY A 231 9.73 -1.86 0.04
N CYS A 232 9.46 -0.70 -0.54
CA CYS A 232 10.38 0.07 -1.37
C CYS A 232 11.36 0.87 -0.49
N VAL A 233 12.57 0.37 -0.30
CA VAL A 233 13.60 1.04 0.51
C VAL A 233 14.56 1.82 -0.40
N GLY A 234 14.76 3.11 -0.09
CA GLY A 234 15.68 3.98 -0.82
C GLY A 234 15.00 4.75 -1.98
N GLU A 235 15.73 4.89 -3.08
CA GLU A 235 15.25 5.56 -4.29
C GLU A 235 14.21 4.70 -5.02
N SER A 236 13.21 5.36 -5.59
CA SER A 236 12.14 4.75 -6.36
C SER A 236 12.06 5.35 -7.75
N PHE A 237 11.71 4.53 -8.72
CA PHE A 237 11.56 4.92 -10.11
C PHE A 237 10.13 4.61 -10.55
N ILE A 238 9.48 5.58 -11.17
CA ILE A 238 8.15 5.38 -11.74
C ILE A 238 8.19 5.70 -13.24
N ARG A 239 7.44 4.91 -14.02
CA ARG A 239 7.26 5.11 -15.45
C ARG A 239 5.84 4.70 -15.85
N SER A 240 5.24 5.42 -16.78
CA SER A 240 3.99 5.01 -17.43
C SER A 240 4.24 3.97 -18.52
N TYR A 241 3.29 3.07 -18.70
CA TYR A 241 3.25 2.15 -19.85
C TYR A 241 1.86 2.12 -20.46
N ALA A 242 1.81 1.84 -21.75
CA ALA A 242 0.57 1.53 -22.43
C ALA A 242 0.78 0.43 -23.47
N PHE A 243 -0.25 -0.41 -23.64
CA PHE A 243 -0.33 -1.42 -24.68
C PHE A 243 -1.56 -1.18 -25.54
N LEU A 244 -1.35 -0.99 -26.83
CA LEU A 244 -2.41 -0.92 -27.83
C LEU A 244 -2.43 -2.23 -28.60
N THR A 245 -3.53 -2.96 -28.46
CA THR A 245 -3.76 -4.21 -29.19
C THR A 245 -4.87 -4.01 -30.18
N ARG A 246 -4.60 -4.26 -31.46
CA ARG A 246 -5.64 -4.47 -32.48
C ARG A 246 -5.92 -5.97 -32.58
N SER A 247 -7.16 -6.37 -32.42
CA SER A 247 -7.59 -7.77 -32.49
C SER A 247 -8.52 -7.99 -33.67
N THR A 248 -8.28 -9.08 -34.41
CA THR A 248 -9.15 -9.59 -35.47
C THR A 248 -9.59 -11.02 -35.12
N ALA A 249 -10.38 -11.66 -35.98
CA ALA A 249 -10.74 -13.06 -35.80
C ALA A 249 -9.55 -14.03 -35.90
N GLN A 250 -8.42 -13.61 -36.48
CA GLN A 250 -7.29 -14.50 -36.80
C GLN A 250 -5.93 -13.99 -36.29
N SER A 251 -5.83 -12.72 -35.87
CA SER A 251 -4.56 -12.08 -35.52
C SER A 251 -4.72 -11.03 -34.43
N GLU A 252 -3.64 -10.79 -33.70
CA GLU A 252 -3.49 -9.62 -32.84
C GLU A 252 -2.20 -8.89 -33.18
N ALA A 253 -2.26 -7.56 -33.27
CA ALA A 253 -1.10 -6.70 -33.36
C ALA A 253 -0.98 -5.90 -32.06
N VAL A 254 0.13 -6.06 -31.36
CA VAL A 254 0.36 -5.43 -30.04
C VAL A 254 1.50 -4.42 -30.16
N LEU A 255 1.21 -3.19 -29.77
CA LEU A 255 2.17 -2.09 -29.69
C LEU A 255 2.34 -1.65 -28.24
N ALA A 256 3.60 -1.62 -27.78
CA ALA A 256 3.95 -1.12 -26.46
C ALA A 256 4.53 0.29 -26.53
N TRP A 257 4.14 1.14 -25.59
CA TRP A 257 4.70 2.47 -25.38
C TRP A 257 5.13 2.61 -23.92
N TYR A 258 6.28 3.25 -23.71
CA TYR A 258 6.87 3.46 -22.40
C TYR A 258 7.27 4.94 -22.26
N GLY A 259 6.80 5.57 -21.18
CA GLY A 259 7.08 6.97 -20.88
C GLY A 259 8.48 7.22 -20.30
N VAL A 260 8.74 8.47 -19.91
CA VAL A 260 10.00 8.83 -19.24
C VAL A 260 10.02 8.24 -17.84
N THR A 261 11.17 7.69 -17.44
CA THR A 261 11.37 7.28 -16.04
C THR A 261 11.66 8.50 -15.19
N LYS A 262 10.85 8.70 -14.16
CA LYS A 262 11.11 9.70 -13.12
C LYS A 262 11.68 9.00 -11.89
N LYS A 263 12.80 9.52 -11.39
CA LYS A 263 13.32 9.17 -10.07
C LYS A 263 12.62 10.03 -9.02
N ILE A 264 12.19 9.41 -7.93
CA ILE A 264 11.57 10.07 -6.77
C ILE A 264 12.25 9.61 -5.48
#